data_AF-A0A1C5QRF4-F1
#
_entry.id   AF-A0A1C5QRF4-F1
#
_cell.length_a   1.000
_cell.length_b   1.000
_cell.length_c   1.000
_cell.angle_alpha   90.00
_cell.angle_beta   90.00
_cell.angle_gamma   90.00
#
_symmetry.space_group_name_H-M   'P 1'
#
loop_
_entity.id
_entity.type
_entity.pdbx_description
1 polymer ?
#
loop_
_entity_poly.entity_id
_entity_poly.type
_entity_poly.pdbx_seq_one_letter_code
_entity_poly.pdbx_strand_id
1 'polypeptide(L)' 'MIGVSEERDPAGIKLMRRAGLDSKQYISVSNKSTYLHAMNIETGEFVIIEKKTAEIVKSPGALAGDPGLEK' A
#
# COMPACT_ATOMS: atom_id res chain seq x y z
N MET A 1 -6.65 20.90 -1.93
CA MET A 1 -7.61 19.76 -2.00
C MET A 1 -6.81 18.52 -2.35
N ILE A 2 -6.45 17.70 -1.35
CA ILE A 2 -6.07 16.31 -1.63
C ILE A 2 -7.36 15.66 -2.10
N GLY A 3 -7.43 15.22 -3.35
CA GLY A 3 -8.60 14.58 -3.94
C GLY A 3 -8.89 13.24 -3.27
N VAL A 4 -9.41 13.29 -2.04
CA VAL A 4 -10.20 12.22 -1.45
C VAL A 4 -11.52 12.22 -2.20
N SER A 5 -11.58 11.50 -3.31
CA SER A 5 -12.88 11.00 -3.77
C SER A 5 -13.41 10.16 -2.61
N GLU A 6 -14.42 10.68 -1.93
CA GLU A 6 -15.10 10.11 -0.76
C GLU A 6 -15.65 8.69 -0.98
N GLU A 7 -15.67 8.23 -2.23
CA GLU A 7 -15.84 6.82 -2.53
C GLU A 7 -14.50 6.11 -2.43
N ARG A 8 -14.21 5.69 -1.21
CA ARG A 8 -13.25 4.65 -0.85
C ARG A 8 -13.32 3.53 -1.91
N ASP A 9 -12.45 3.60 -2.93
CA ASP A 9 -12.52 2.73 -4.12
C ASP A 9 -12.72 1.28 -3.66
N PRO A 10 -13.88 0.66 -3.90
CA PRO A 10 -14.20 -0.64 -3.33
C PRO A 10 -13.22 -1.70 -3.84
N ALA A 11 -12.66 -1.51 -5.05
CA ALA A 11 -11.59 -2.34 -5.59
C ALA A 11 -10.28 -2.16 -4.81
N GLY A 12 -9.88 -0.93 -4.48
CA GLY A 12 -8.71 -0.60 -3.68
C GLY A 12 -8.79 -1.12 -2.25
N ILE A 13 -9.94 -0.96 -1.58
CA ILE A 13 -10.16 -1.54 -0.24
C ILE A 13 -10.08 -3.06 -0.29
N LYS A 14 -10.73 -3.69 -1.28
CA LYS A 14 -10.71 -5.15 -1.44
C LYS A 14 -9.28 -5.64 -1.68
N LEU A 15 -8.49 -4.91 -2.46
CA LEU A 15 -7.09 -5.23 -2.72
C LEU A 15 -6.22 -5.05 -1.47
N MET A 16 -6.36 -3.96 -0.72
CA MET A 16 -5.67 -3.75 0.55
C MET A 16 -5.95 -4.88 1.53
N ARG A 17 -7.23 -5.25 1.70
CA ARG A 17 -7.62 -6.37 2.57
C ARG A 17 -7.00 -7.68 2.10
N ARG A 18 -6.95 -7.91 0.79
CA ARG A 18 -6.31 -9.11 0.21
C ARG A 18 -4.81 -9.15 0.43
N ALA A 19 -4.17 -7.98 0.48
CA ALA A 19 -2.75 -7.82 0.80
C ALA A 19 -2.46 -7.84 2.32
N GLY A 20 -3.48 -8.02 3.17
CA GLY A 20 -3.33 -8.04 4.62
C GLY A 20 -3.29 -6.66 5.29
N LEU A 21 -3.62 -5.58 4.57
CA LEU A 21 -3.67 -4.23 5.12
C LEU A 21 -5.07 -3.87 5.63
N ASP A 22 -5.13 -3.21 6.79
CA ASP A 22 -6.38 -2.66 7.30
C ASP A 22 -6.71 -1.35 6.57
N SER A 23 -7.85 -1.30 5.87
CA SER A 23 -8.31 -0.10 5.17
C SER A 23 -8.71 1.05 6.09
N LYS A 24 -8.80 0.83 7.40
CA LYS A 24 -8.93 1.89 8.41
C LYS A 24 -7.59 2.58 8.69
N GLN A 25 -6.48 1.86 8.61
CA GLN A 25 -5.13 2.40 8.81
C GLN A 25 -4.49 2.84 7.50
N TYR A 26 -4.88 2.26 6.38
CA TYR A 26 -4.33 2.59 5.07
C TYR A 26 -5.37 3.26 4.17
N ILE A 27 -4.96 4.35 3.51
CA ILE A 27 -5.75 5.04 2.49
C ILE A 27 -5.12 4.86 1.12
N SER A 28 -5.96 4.77 0.08
CA SER A 28 -5.50 4.74 -1.31
C SER A 28 -5.09 6.15 -1.69
N VAL A 29 -3.81 6.36 -1.99
CA VAL A 29 -3.31 7.66 -2.47
C VAL A 29 -3.18 7.70 -3.99
N SER A 30 -2.96 6.54 -4.63
CA SER A 30 -2.91 6.46 -6.09
C SER A 30 -3.31 5.07 -6.57
N ASN A 31 -4.15 5.02 -7.60
CA ASN A 31 -4.64 3.78 -8.18
C ASN A 31 -4.17 3.69 -9.64
N LYS A 32 -3.11 2.92 -9.90
CA LYS A 32 -2.54 2.70 -11.24
C LYS A 32 -3.07 1.40 -11.84
N SER A 33 -2.89 1.16 -13.14
CA SER A 33 -3.39 -0.06 -13.79
C SER A 33 -2.77 -1.35 -13.22
N THR A 34 -1.51 -1.29 -12.79
CA THR A 34 -0.76 -2.46 -12.27
C THR A 34 -0.58 -2.45 -10.76
N TYR A 35 -0.59 -1.28 -10.12
CA TYR A 35 -0.28 -1.12 -8.69
C TYR A 35 -1.30 -0.21 -7.99
N LEU A 36 -1.49 -0.43 -6.69
CA LEU A 36 -2.16 0.48 -5.78
C LEU A 36 -1.14 1.04 -4.80
N HIS A 37 -1.04 2.37 -4.73
CA HIS A 37 -0.31 3.05 -3.67
C HIS A 37 -1.26 3.29 -2.51
N ALA A 38 -0.93 2.69 -1.38
CA ALA A 38 -1.59 2.93 -0.12
C ALA A 38 -0.64 3.64 0.84
N MET A 39 -1.18 4.49 1.70
CA MET A 39 -0.42 5.20 2.71
C MET A 39 -1.03 4.91 4.08
N ASN A 40 -0.20 4.55 5.04
CA ASN A 40 -0.60 4.43 6.42
C ASN A 40 -0.93 5.85 6.94
N ILE A 41 -2.11 6.04 7.51
CA ILE A 41 -2.57 7.35 8.02
C ILE A 41 -1.93 7.71 9.36
N GLU A 42 -1.49 6.70 10.13
CA GLU A 42 -0.89 6.87 11.44
C GLU A 42 0.61 7.18 11.31
N THR A 43 1.32 6.44 10.44
CA THR A 43 2.78 6.57 10.27
C THR A 43 3.19 7.41 9.06
N GLY A 44 2.30 7.62 8.10
CA GLY A 44 2.63 8.24 6.81
C GLY A 44 3.40 7.33 5.86
N GLU A 45 3.60 6.06 6.20
CA GLU A 45 4.37 5.12 5.37
C GLU A 45 3.62 4.72 4.11
N PHE A 46 4.34 4.68 2.99
CA PHE A 46 3.80 4.27 1.70
C PHE A 46 4.06 2.78 1.46
N VAL A 47 3.02 2.08 1.05
CA VAL A 47 3.07 0.69 0.60
C VAL A 47 2.55 0.59 -0.82
N ILE A 48 3.20 -0.26 -1.60
CA ILE A 48 2.83 -0.52 -3.00
C ILE A 48 2.28 -1.94 -3.07
N ILE A 49 1.05 -2.07 -3.54
CA ILE A 49 0.36 -3.35 -3.68
C ILE A 49 0.24 -3.66 -5.16
N GLU A 50 0.75 -4.80 -5.59
CA GLU A 50 0.55 -5.28 -6.97
C GLU A 50 -0.89 -5.77 -7.13
N LYS A 51 -1.61 -5.28 -8.14
CA LYS A 51 -3.02 -5.64 -8.36
C LYS A 51 -3.22 -7.10 -8.77
N LYS A 52 -2.26 -7.65 -9.51
CA LYS A 52 -2.36 -8.99 -10.09
C LYS A 52 -2.31 -10.07 -9.02
N THR A 53 -1.36 -9.95 -8.10
CA THR A 53 -1.08 -10.91 -7.02
C THR A 53 -1.67 -10.48 -5.69
N ALA A 54 -2.01 -9.20 -5.53
CA ALA A 54 -2.34 -8.57 -4.25
C ALA A 54 -1.20 -8.65 -3.22
N GLU A 55 0.04 -8.68 -3.70
CA GLU A 55 1.23 -8.71 -2.84
C GLU A 55 1.76 -7.30 -2.58
N ILE A 56 2.27 -7.08 -1.37
CA ILE A 56 2.95 -5.83 -1.01
C ILE A 56 4.38 -5.90 -1.54
N VAL A 57 4.66 -5.14 -2.59
CA VAL A 57 5.96 -5.13 -3.29
C VAL A 57 6.96 -4.21 -2.57
N LYS A 58 6.45 -3.25 -1.80
CA LYS A 58 7.28 -2.35 -0.99
C LYS A 58 6.63 -2.18 0.37
N SER A 59 7.17 -2.88 1.36
CA SER A 59 6.90 -2.65 2.78
C SER A 59 7.98 -1.73 3.34
N PRO A 60 7.64 -0.79 4.25
CA PRO A 60 8.58 0.21 4.74
C PRO A 60 9.70 -0.37 5.63
N GLY A 61 9.65 -1.66 5.99
CA GLY A 61 10.68 -2.32 6.81
C GLY A 61 11.84 -2.97 6.04
N ALA A 62 11.76 -3.15 4.70
CA ALA A 62 12.76 -3.95 3.98
C ALA A 62 14.09 -3.21 3.69
N LEU A 63 14.21 -1.93 4.06
CA LEU A 63 15.47 -1.17 3.95
C LEU A 63 16.06 -0.75 5.30
N ALA A 64 15.46 -1.16 6.42
CA ALA A 64 15.96 -0.83 7.75
C ALA A 64 16.61 -2.03 8.49
N GLY A 65 16.76 -3.18 7.83
CA GLY A 65 17.20 -4.41 8.52
C GLY A 65 17.81 -5.52 7.68
N ASP A 66 18.43 -5.21 6.54
CA ASP A 66 19.30 -6.18 5.86
C ASP A 66 20.73 -5.65 5.76
N PRO A 67 21.60 -5.88 6.78
CA PRO A 67 23.04 -5.90 6.59
C PRO A 67 23.51 -7.25 5.98
N GLY A 68 22.61 -8.01 5.34
CA GLY A 68 22.80 -9.42 5.04
C GLY A 68 22.94 -9.78 3.57
N LEU A 69 23.61 -8.99 2.72
CA LEU A 69 24.32 -9.56 1.56
C LEU A 69 25.37 -8.63 0.93
N GLU A 70 26.55 -9.21 0.72
CA GLU A 70 27.78 -8.72 0.05
C GLU A 70 28.66 -7.77 0.89
N LYS A 71 29.78 -8.22 1.48
CA LYS A 71 30.79 -9.22 1.07
C LYS A 71 31.39 -9.95 2.27
#